data_AF-A0A1S3AJ39-F1
#
_entry.id   AF-A0A1S3AJ39-F1
#
_cell.length_a   1.000
_cell.length_b   1.000
_cell.length_c   1.000
_cell.angle_alpha   90.00
_cell.angle_beta   90.00
_cell.angle_gamma   90.00
#
_symmetry.space_group_name_H-M   'P 1'
#
loop_
_entity.id
_entity.type
_entity.pdbx_description
1 polymer ?
#
loop_
_entity_poly.entity_id
_entity_poly.type
_entity_poly.pdbx_seq_one_letter_code
_entity_poly.pdbx_strand_id
1 'polypeptide(L)'
;MRGATSQCVLLGSLACGLWLALLLAYLLRNLGTEQLAGEDPGTVWLLGDRRPAPHPAAWLPAPQERFGRPREEEELDEERLEMSPGNKRILYVPSDLNDEALTFGFNVTKSRVLGDEREVSDTRNEMCRKKRYPYHLPMASVVICFHNEELHALLRTVSSVIARTPAHLLEEIILVDDYSDLSKMVTKEPGSHLRGSPAMAGGIFAINRRYFSDIGQYDRGMDLWGGENVELSLRVWMCGGRLYVVPCSRVGHIAKQPVQYKQALLQAMDRNTVRLVHVWLDGHKEQFFRRRPDLKSIAYGNVTERFELRRQLGCRSFQWYLDTVYPELDPYFAERKKERKKER
;
A
#
# COMPACT_ATOMS: atom_id res chain seq x y z
N MET A 1 17.96 -86.78 -24.29
CA MET A 1 16.77 -85.92 -24.51
C MET A 1 16.58 -84.97 -23.33
N ARG A 2 17.18 -83.76 -23.35
CA ARG A 2 17.02 -82.72 -22.29
C ARG A 2 17.18 -81.29 -22.86
N GLY A 3 16.55 -81.01 -24.00
CA GLY A 3 16.71 -79.72 -24.72
C GLY A 3 15.43 -78.96 -25.08
N ALA A 4 14.26 -79.60 -25.05
CA ALA A 4 13.02 -79.02 -25.58
C ALA A 4 12.19 -78.22 -24.55
N THR A 5 12.38 -78.42 -23.25
CA THR A 5 11.50 -77.87 -22.21
C THR A 5 11.83 -76.43 -21.81
N SER A 6 13.10 -76.02 -21.82
CA SER A 6 13.50 -74.69 -21.35
C SER A 6 13.15 -73.53 -22.29
N GLN A 7 13.02 -73.77 -23.61
CA GLN A 7 12.70 -72.72 -24.57
C GLN A 7 11.25 -72.24 -24.47
N CYS A 8 10.28 -73.14 -24.22
CA CYS A 8 8.87 -72.76 -24.07
C CYS A 8 8.61 -71.85 -22.86
N VAL A 9 9.33 -72.06 -21.74
CA VAL A 9 9.14 -71.25 -20.52
C VAL A 9 9.64 -69.81 -20.72
N LEU A 10 10.76 -69.62 -21.42
CA LEU A 10 11.31 -68.30 -21.72
C LEU A 10 10.49 -67.51 -22.74
N LEU A 11 9.91 -68.18 -23.74
CA LEU A 11 9.00 -67.55 -24.70
C LEU A 11 7.67 -67.13 -24.05
N GLY A 12 7.13 -67.96 -23.15
CA GLY A 12 5.89 -67.66 -22.43
C GLY A 12 5.98 -66.44 -21.50
N SER A 13 7.09 -66.31 -20.76
CA SER A 13 7.29 -65.18 -19.85
C SER A 13 7.51 -63.86 -20.59
N LEU A 14 8.29 -63.86 -21.68
CA LEU A 14 8.49 -62.69 -22.54
C LEU A 14 7.18 -62.20 -23.17
N ALA A 15 6.35 -63.12 -23.69
CA ALA A 15 5.05 -62.77 -24.25
C ALA A 15 4.12 -62.15 -23.19
N CYS A 16 4.03 -62.75 -22.00
CA CYS A 16 3.18 -62.26 -20.92
C CYS A 16 3.62 -60.86 -20.42
N GLY A 17 4.94 -60.64 -20.28
CA GLY A 17 5.50 -59.32 -19.93
C GLY A 17 5.19 -58.24 -20.98
N LEU A 18 5.27 -58.58 -22.27
CA LEU A 18 4.94 -57.64 -23.35
C LEU A 18 3.46 -57.21 -23.33
N TRP A 19 2.55 -58.17 -23.16
CA TRP A 19 1.12 -57.89 -23.04
C TRP A 19 0.77 -57.08 -21.79
N LEU A 20 1.41 -57.34 -20.66
CA LEU A 20 1.21 -56.56 -19.44
C LEU A 20 1.70 -55.11 -19.59
N ALA A 21 2.84 -54.91 -20.25
CA ALA A 21 3.38 -53.57 -20.54
C ALA A 21 2.49 -52.79 -21.52
N LEU A 22 1.96 -53.45 -22.55
CA LEU A 22 1.01 -52.85 -23.49
C LEU A 22 -0.32 -52.49 -22.81
N LEU A 23 -0.83 -53.34 -21.92
CA LEU A 23 -2.02 -53.05 -21.12
C LEU A 23 -1.80 -51.85 -20.18
N LEU A 24 -0.64 -51.78 -19.53
CA LEU A 24 -0.29 -50.64 -18.66
C LEU A 24 -0.18 -49.34 -19.46
N ALA A 25 0.45 -49.38 -20.64
CA ALA A 25 0.53 -48.23 -21.54
C ALA A 25 -0.84 -47.78 -22.10
N TYR A 26 -1.75 -48.72 -22.35
CA TYR A 26 -3.13 -48.44 -22.74
C TYR A 26 -3.93 -47.77 -21.61
N LEU A 27 -3.81 -48.29 -20.37
CA LEU A 27 -4.46 -47.72 -19.19
C LEU A 27 -3.90 -46.33 -18.87
N LEU A 28 -2.58 -46.13 -18.94
CA LEU A 28 -1.95 -44.82 -18.73
C LEU A 28 -2.32 -43.80 -19.83
N ARG A 29 -2.57 -44.23 -21.07
CA ARG A 29 -3.14 -43.37 -22.11
C ARG A 29 -4.58 -42.96 -21.78
N ASN A 30 -5.44 -43.92 -21.46
CA ASN A 30 -6.87 -43.66 -21.25
C ASN A 30 -7.18 -42.93 -19.93
N LEU A 31 -6.30 -43.01 -18.92
CA LEU A 31 -6.38 -42.19 -17.70
C LEU A 31 -5.85 -40.75 -17.90
N GLY A 32 -5.30 -40.42 -19.07
CA GLY A 32 -4.65 -39.14 -19.35
C GLY A 32 -5.46 -38.15 -20.21
N THR A 33 -6.72 -38.47 -20.59
CA THR A 33 -7.45 -37.69 -21.61
C THR A 33 -8.88 -37.27 -21.22
N GLU A 34 -9.05 -36.80 -19.98
CA GLU A 34 -9.82 -35.57 -19.73
C GLU A 34 -8.86 -34.57 -19.07
N GLN A 35 -8.70 -33.32 -19.51
CA GLN A 35 -9.43 -32.58 -20.54
C GLN A 35 -8.53 -31.48 -21.17
N LEU A 36 -7.91 -31.77 -22.31
CA LEU A 36 -7.23 -30.77 -23.16
C LEU A 36 -7.50 -31.08 -24.64
N ALA A 37 -8.39 -30.31 -25.25
CA ALA A 37 -8.52 -30.21 -26.70
C ALA A 37 -7.82 -28.92 -27.15
N GLY A 38 -6.86 -29.03 -28.06
CA GLY A 38 -6.27 -27.90 -28.77
C GLY A 38 -7.18 -27.40 -29.92
N GLU A 39 -6.71 -26.55 -30.82
CA GLU A 39 -5.36 -25.95 -30.91
C GLU A 39 -5.37 -24.73 -31.86
N ASP A 40 -4.17 -24.25 -32.19
CA ASP A 40 -3.77 -23.53 -33.42
C ASP A 40 -3.64 -21.98 -33.35
N PRO A 41 -2.57 -21.39 -33.92
CA PRO A 41 -2.26 -19.97 -33.76
C PRO A 41 -2.64 -19.09 -34.97
N GLY A 42 -3.28 -17.96 -34.67
CA GLY A 42 -3.11 -16.71 -35.45
C GLY A 42 -3.49 -16.73 -36.94
N THR A 43 -4.76 -16.52 -37.26
CA THR A 43 -5.16 -15.90 -38.54
C THR A 43 -6.19 -14.79 -38.30
N VAL A 44 -6.02 -13.66 -38.99
CA VAL A 44 -6.82 -12.44 -38.79
C VAL A 44 -8.17 -12.53 -39.49
N TRP A 45 -9.25 -12.22 -38.77
CA TRP A 45 -10.52 -11.79 -39.35
C TRP A 45 -10.94 -10.45 -38.77
N LEU A 46 -10.90 -9.41 -39.62
CA LEU A 46 -11.39 -8.07 -39.32
C LEU A 46 -12.88 -7.97 -39.69
N LEU A 47 -13.77 -7.84 -38.70
CA LEU A 47 -14.88 -6.87 -38.71
C LEU A 47 -15.65 -6.87 -37.38
N GLY A 48 -15.96 -5.68 -36.84
CA GLY A 48 -16.84 -5.53 -35.67
C GLY A 48 -16.43 -4.43 -34.68
N ASP A 49 -16.57 -3.15 -35.07
CA ASP A 49 -16.36 -1.99 -34.16
C ASP A 49 -17.21 -2.12 -32.88
N ARG A 50 -16.56 -2.47 -31.77
CA ARG A 50 -17.15 -2.44 -30.41
C ARG A 50 -16.37 -1.48 -29.54
N ARG A 51 -16.74 -0.20 -29.64
CA ARG A 51 -16.36 0.87 -28.73
C ARG A 51 -16.59 0.45 -27.27
N PRO A 52 -15.72 0.86 -26.32
CA PRO A 52 -15.97 0.62 -24.90
C PRO A 52 -17.27 1.31 -24.47
N ALA A 53 -18.11 0.59 -23.71
CA ALA A 53 -19.39 1.11 -23.25
C ALA A 53 -19.19 2.26 -22.24
N PRO A 54 -19.98 3.35 -22.32
CA PRO A 54 -19.86 4.46 -21.38
C PRO A 54 -20.29 4.04 -19.97
N HIS A 55 -19.51 4.41 -18.95
CA HIS A 55 -19.88 4.20 -17.56
C HIS A 55 -21.17 4.98 -17.21
N PRO A 56 -22.13 4.38 -16.47
CA PRO A 56 -23.40 5.03 -16.15
C PRO A 56 -23.20 6.16 -15.13
N ALA A 57 -23.28 7.40 -15.60
CA ALA A 57 -23.18 8.59 -14.77
C ALA A 57 -24.50 8.90 -14.04
N ALA A 58 -24.76 8.20 -12.93
CA ALA A 58 -25.91 8.44 -12.05
C ALA A 58 -25.44 8.83 -10.64
N TRP A 59 -25.19 10.12 -10.42
CA TRP A 59 -24.72 10.64 -9.13
C TRP A 59 -25.90 11.01 -8.21
N LEU A 60 -25.94 10.42 -7.02
CA LEU A 60 -26.76 10.95 -5.92
C LEU A 60 -26.19 12.30 -5.45
N PRO A 61 -27.03 13.33 -5.23
CA PRO A 61 -26.56 14.63 -4.75
C PRO A 61 -26.05 14.55 -3.32
N ALA A 62 -24.96 15.26 -3.02
CA ALA A 62 -24.43 15.37 -1.67
C ALA A 62 -25.30 16.29 -0.80
N PRO A 63 -25.59 15.94 0.47
CA PRO A 63 -26.28 16.84 1.39
C PRO A 63 -25.49 18.12 1.63
N GLN A 64 -26.13 19.28 1.46
CA GLN A 64 -25.60 20.56 1.92
C GLN A 64 -26.02 20.79 3.37
N GLU A 65 -25.08 20.70 4.32
CA GLU A 65 -25.27 21.25 5.66
C GLU A 65 -24.33 22.44 5.93
N ARG A 66 -24.78 23.32 6.82
CA ARG A 66 -24.32 24.70 6.95
C ARG A 66 -23.45 24.84 8.20
N PHE A 67 -22.21 25.31 8.03
CA PHE A 67 -21.25 25.44 9.12
C PHE A 67 -21.76 26.33 10.27
N GLY A 68 -21.78 25.77 11.49
CA GLY A 68 -21.71 26.56 12.73
C GLY A 68 -20.28 27.03 13.00
N ARG A 69 -20.13 28.04 13.86
CA ARG A 69 -18.80 28.55 14.26
C ARG A 69 -18.07 27.52 15.16
N PRO A 70 -16.72 27.47 15.13
CA PRO A 70 -15.95 26.95 16.25
C PRO A 70 -16.28 27.70 17.55
N ARG A 71 -16.05 27.04 18.68
CA ARG A 71 -16.04 27.67 20.01
C ARG A 71 -14.61 28.14 20.31
N GLU A 72 -14.43 29.16 21.14
CA GLU A 72 -13.10 29.55 21.59
C GLU A 72 -12.42 28.39 22.36
N GLU A 73 -11.13 28.19 22.12
CA GLU A 73 -10.25 27.30 22.90
C GLU A 73 -9.37 28.19 23.78
N GLU A 74 -9.21 27.82 25.05
CA GLU A 74 -8.49 28.62 26.05
C GLU A 74 -6.96 28.56 25.83
N GLU A 75 -6.29 29.70 26.00
CA GLU A 75 -4.83 29.81 25.88
C GLU A 75 -4.12 29.15 27.08
N LEU A 76 -2.95 28.57 26.82
CA LEU A 76 -2.02 28.06 27.85
C LEU A 76 -0.64 28.69 27.59
N ASP A 77 -0.06 29.29 28.63
CA ASP A 77 1.05 30.24 28.50
C ASP A 77 2.35 29.65 27.91
N GLU A 78 2.93 30.36 26.93
CA GLU A 78 4.28 30.09 26.44
C GLU A 78 5.34 30.71 27.36
N GLU A 79 5.95 29.92 28.25
CA GLU A 79 7.11 30.38 29.03
C GLU A 79 8.36 30.49 28.14
N ARG A 80 8.80 31.73 27.91
CA ARG A 80 9.87 32.05 26.97
C ARG A 80 11.25 31.56 27.42
N LEU A 81 11.86 30.67 26.64
CA LEU A 81 13.29 30.31 26.76
C LEU A 81 14.10 30.86 25.57
N GLU A 82 14.96 31.85 25.83
CA GLU A 82 15.70 32.59 24.80
C GLU A 82 16.93 31.80 24.28
N MET A 83 17.18 31.90 22.96
CA MET A 83 18.21 31.10 22.27
C MET A 83 19.55 31.83 22.15
N SER A 84 20.56 31.40 22.92
CA SER A 84 21.96 31.78 22.70
C SER A 84 22.55 31.07 21.47
N PRO A 85 23.16 31.79 20.50
CA PRO A 85 23.63 31.21 19.25
C PRO A 85 25.03 30.57 19.40
N GLY A 86 25.09 29.30 19.81
CA GLY A 86 26.36 28.58 19.78
C GLY A 86 26.45 27.33 20.66
N ASN A 87 25.75 26.26 20.29
CA ASN A 87 26.20 24.93 20.72
C ASN A 87 25.79 23.83 19.73
N LYS A 88 26.67 22.82 19.56
CA LYS A 88 26.38 21.64 18.74
C LYS A 88 25.29 20.83 19.44
N ARG A 89 24.31 20.30 18.70
CA ARG A 89 23.30 19.38 19.26
C ARG A 89 23.94 18.05 19.67
N ILE A 90 24.48 18.01 20.89
CA ILE A 90 24.70 16.75 21.60
C ILE A 90 23.30 16.23 21.97
N LEU A 91 22.81 15.26 21.19
CA LEU A 91 21.62 14.51 21.55
C LEU A 91 21.97 13.70 22.80
N TYR A 92 21.29 14.00 23.91
CA TYR A 92 21.45 13.26 25.15
C TYR A 92 20.85 11.85 24.96
N VAL A 93 21.72 10.87 24.70
CA VAL A 93 21.35 9.45 24.65
C VAL A 93 21.35 8.94 26.09
N PRO A 94 20.20 8.49 26.64
CA PRO A 94 20.17 7.89 27.98
C PRO A 94 21.07 6.65 28.04
N SER A 95 21.86 6.54 29.11
CA SER A 95 22.76 5.41 29.40
C SER A 95 22.06 4.05 29.49
N ASP A 96 20.75 4.07 29.70
CA ASP A 96 19.95 2.92 30.14
C ASP A 96 19.19 2.25 28.97
N LEU A 97 19.51 2.64 27.72
CA LEU A 97 18.98 2.02 26.51
C LEU A 97 19.81 0.79 26.10
N ASN A 98 19.31 -0.42 26.40
CA ASN A 98 19.85 -1.66 25.83
C ASN A 98 20.04 -1.56 24.31
N ASP A 99 21.06 -2.23 23.77
CA ASP A 99 21.36 -2.27 22.33
C ASP A 99 20.18 -2.74 21.46
N GLU A 100 19.29 -3.59 22.00
CA GLU A 100 18.04 -3.98 21.35
C GLU A 100 17.10 -2.77 21.12
N ALA A 101 16.98 -1.86 22.08
CA ALA A 101 16.15 -0.67 21.95
C ALA A 101 16.72 0.29 20.89
N LEU A 102 18.05 0.40 20.81
CA LEU A 102 18.78 1.09 19.73
C LEU A 102 18.76 0.32 18.38
N THR A 103 18.16 -0.88 18.34
CA THR A 103 18.11 -1.76 17.15
C THR A 103 16.71 -1.88 16.56
N PHE A 104 15.67 -2.02 17.38
CA PHE A 104 14.28 -2.05 16.93
C PHE A 104 13.56 -0.70 17.08
N GLY A 105 14.11 0.24 17.87
CA GLY A 105 13.62 1.61 18.00
C GLY A 105 12.57 1.80 19.09
N PHE A 106 12.31 0.76 19.89
CA PHE A 106 11.37 0.78 21.01
C PHE A 106 11.85 -0.18 22.11
N ASN A 107 11.21 -0.14 23.27
CA ASN A 107 11.60 -1.00 24.40
C ASN A 107 11.18 -2.48 24.14
N VAL A 108 12.12 -3.28 23.63
CA VAL A 108 11.93 -4.69 23.30
C VAL A 108 11.60 -5.54 24.53
N THR A 109 12.27 -5.31 25.66
CA THR A 109 11.97 -6.00 26.94
C THR A 109 10.49 -5.84 27.31
N LYS A 110 9.93 -4.64 27.14
CA LYS A 110 8.51 -4.37 27.39
C LYS A 110 7.59 -4.97 26.32
N SER A 111 8.04 -5.15 25.07
CA SER A 111 7.30 -5.93 24.06
C SER A 111 7.20 -7.40 24.46
N ARG A 112 8.34 -8.05 24.77
CA ARG A 112 8.39 -9.45 25.19
C ARG A 112 7.53 -9.73 26.44
N VAL A 113 7.58 -8.85 27.45
CA VAL A 113 6.76 -8.97 28.67
C VAL A 113 5.25 -8.78 28.41
N LEU A 114 4.86 -8.12 27.31
CA LEU A 114 3.45 -8.01 26.87
C LEU A 114 2.98 -9.22 26.06
N GLY A 115 3.72 -10.33 26.04
CA GLY A 115 3.42 -11.54 25.26
C GLY A 115 3.26 -11.23 23.77
N ASP A 116 2.51 -12.07 23.05
CA ASP A 116 2.01 -11.75 21.71
C ASP A 116 0.57 -11.24 21.77
N GLU A 117 -0.27 -11.86 22.60
CA GLU A 117 -1.64 -11.44 22.88
C GLU A 117 -1.73 -10.46 24.05
N ARG A 118 -2.51 -9.39 23.85
CA ARG A 118 -2.87 -8.45 24.93
C ARG A 118 -4.20 -7.76 24.64
N GLU A 119 -4.82 -7.26 25.71
CA GLU A 119 -5.92 -6.33 25.57
C GLU A 119 -5.48 -4.92 25.14
N VAL A 120 -6.41 -4.22 24.49
CA VAL A 120 -6.22 -2.87 23.94
C VAL A 120 -7.46 -2.05 24.23
N SER A 121 -7.31 -0.93 24.91
CA SER A 121 -8.42 -0.04 25.26
C SER A 121 -9.11 0.53 24.01
N ASP A 122 -10.44 0.55 24.02
CA ASP A 122 -11.24 1.08 22.92
C ASP A 122 -11.20 2.61 22.90
N THR A 123 -10.24 3.16 22.15
CA THR A 123 -10.06 4.62 21.97
C THR A 123 -10.98 5.24 20.91
N ARG A 124 -11.92 4.48 20.31
CA ARG A 124 -12.85 5.01 19.31
C ARG A 124 -13.88 5.91 19.97
N ASN A 125 -14.43 6.86 19.21
CA ASN A 125 -15.59 7.63 19.66
C ASN A 125 -16.79 6.69 19.91
N GLU A 126 -17.56 6.93 20.97
CA GLU A 126 -18.67 6.05 21.39
C GLU A 126 -19.70 5.78 20.28
N MET A 127 -19.93 6.73 19.36
CA MET A 127 -20.85 6.56 18.24
C MET A 127 -20.42 5.44 17.29
N CYS A 128 -19.14 5.04 17.29
CA CYS A 128 -18.67 3.86 16.58
C CYS A 128 -19.28 2.55 17.11
N ARG A 129 -19.56 2.45 18.42
CA ARG A 129 -20.23 1.28 19.02
C ARG A 129 -21.71 1.17 18.61
N LYS A 130 -22.30 2.28 18.15
CA LYS A 130 -23.70 2.36 17.68
C LYS A 130 -23.82 2.15 16.16
N LYS A 131 -22.70 2.08 15.42
CA LYS A 131 -22.71 1.78 13.98
C LYS A 131 -22.98 0.30 13.73
N ARG A 132 -23.81 0.02 12.73
CA ARG A 132 -23.99 -1.31 12.15
C ARG A 132 -23.48 -1.28 10.71
N TYR A 133 -23.00 -2.43 10.25
CA TYR A 133 -22.50 -2.66 8.89
C TYR A 133 -23.24 -3.87 8.30
N PRO A 134 -23.32 -4.02 6.97
CA PRO A 134 -23.76 -5.26 6.35
C PRO A 134 -22.93 -6.44 6.84
N TYR A 135 -23.54 -7.62 6.99
CA TYR A 135 -22.81 -8.85 7.33
C TYR A 135 -21.98 -9.34 6.14
N HIS A 136 -22.56 -9.31 4.94
CA HIS A 136 -21.86 -9.62 3.70
C HIS A 136 -21.06 -8.40 3.21
N LEU A 137 -19.80 -8.35 3.65
CA LEU A 137 -18.76 -7.46 3.11
C LEU A 137 -17.80 -8.29 2.24
N PRO A 138 -17.05 -7.68 1.31
CA PRO A 138 -15.98 -8.39 0.62
C PRO A 138 -14.91 -8.85 1.61
N MET A 139 -14.32 -10.02 1.34
CA MET A 139 -13.16 -10.52 2.09
C MET A 139 -11.91 -9.66 1.77
N ALA A 140 -10.89 -9.76 2.62
CA ALA A 140 -9.62 -9.09 2.42
C ALA A 140 -8.43 -10.01 2.72
N SER A 141 -7.47 -10.04 1.79
CA SER A 141 -6.07 -10.41 2.03
C SER A 141 -5.40 -9.31 2.88
N VAL A 142 -4.82 -9.66 4.02
CA VAL A 142 -4.04 -8.72 4.84
C VAL A 142 -2.55 -8.92 4.54
N VAL A 143 -1.96 -7.98 3.80
CA VAL A 143 -0.52 -8.01 3.46
C VAL A 143 0.27 -7.24 4.51
N ILE A 144 1.29 -7.88 5.10
CA ILE A 144 2.20 -7.28 6.07
C ILE A 144 3.61 -7.43 5.50
N CYS A 145 4.13 -6.35 4.90
CA CYS A 145 5.54 -6.26 4.56
C CYS A 145 6.35 -5.99 5.83
N PHE A 146 7.45 -6.71 6.03
CA PHE A 146 8.36 -6.51 7.15
C PHE A 146 9.82 -6.59 6.70
N HIS A 147 10.66 -5.77 7.30
CA HIS A 147 12.12 -5.81 7.17
C HIS A 147 12.71 -5.61 8.56
N ASN A 148 13.39 -6.63 9.10
CA ASN A 148 14.06 -6.57 10.41
C ASN A 148 13.15 -6.12 11.57
N GLU A 149 11.93 -6.65 11.60
CA GLU A 149 10.96 -6.39 12.67
C GLU A 149 11.17 -7.29 13.90
N GLU A 150 10.80 -6.80 15.08
CA GLU A 150 10.91 -7.58 16.33
C GLU A 150 9.88 -8.71 16.34
N LEU A 151 10.30 -9.94 16.68
CA LEU A 151 9.45 -11.12 16.57
C LEU A 151 8.12 -10.99 17.31
N HIS A 152 8.12 -10.51 18.56
CA HIS A 152 6.89 -10.31 19.33
C HIS A 152 6.08 -9.08 18.91
N ALA A 153 6.66 -8.14 18.15
CA ALA A 153 5.90 -7.09 17.49
C ALA A 153 5.18 -7.62 16.25
N LEU A 154 5.84 -8.48 15.46
CA LEU A 154 5.27 -9.11 14.27
C LEU A 154 4.19 -10.14 14.65
N LEU A 155 4.47 -11.06 15.57
CA LEU A 155 3.51 -12.06 16.06
C LEU A 155 2.27 -11.41 16.69
N ARG A 156 2.45 -10.38 17.52
CA ARG A 156 1.36 -9.55 18.05
C ARG A 156 0.53 -8.90 16.95
N THR A 157 1.15 -8.44 15.87
CA THR A 157 0.43 -7.86 14.73
C THR A 157 -0.45 -8.92 14.07
N VAL A 158 0.10 -10.10 13.73
CA VAL A 158 -0.64 -11.23 13.16
C VAL A 158 -1.77 -11.71 14.08
N SER A 159 -1.46 -11.97 15.36
CA SER A 159 -2.45 -12.36 16.38
C SER A 159 -3.56 -11.30 16.52
N SER A 160 -3.22 -10.01 16.52
CA SER A 160 -4.22 -8.94 16.58
C SER A 160 -5.17 -8.89 15.38
N VAL A 161 -4.72 -9.29 14.18
CA VAL A 161 -5.59 -9.43 13.01
C VAL A 161 -6.51 -10.63 13.20
N ILE A 162 -5.96 -11.81 13.51
CA ILE A 162 -6.72 -13.05 13.70
C ILE A 162 -7.79 -12.89 14.80
N ALA A 163 -7.42 -12.35 15.96
CA ALA A 163 -8.31 -12.23 17.12
C ALA A 163 -9.35 -11.10 17.01
N ARG A 164 -9.20 -10.15 16.08
CA ARG A 164 -10.08 -8.96 15.97
C ARG A 164 -10.73 -8.77 14.60
N THR A 165 -10.49 -9.66 13.64
CA THR A 165 -11.19 -9.71 12.34
C THR A 165 -12.18 -10.88 12.30
N PRO A 166 -13.46 -10.69 11.92
CA PRO A 166 -14.38 -11.81 11.73
C PRO A 166 -13.88 -12.77 10.65
N ALA A 167 -13.79 -14.07 10.96
CA ALA A 167 -13.17 -15.07 10.08
C ALA A 167 -13.77 -15.15 8.67
N HIS A 168 -15.05 -14.80 8.49
CA HIS A 168 -15.70 -14.76 7.17
C HIS A 168 -15.33 -13.53 6.31
N LEU A 169 -14.48 -12.64 6.81
CA LEU A 169 -13.96 -11.45 6.11
C LEU A 169 -12.43 -11.49 5.89
N LEU A 170 -11.72 -12.44 6.51
CA LEU A 170 -10.28 -12.60 6.38
C LEU A 170 -10.01 -13.71 5.36
N GLU A 171 -9.47 -13.35 4.19
CA GLU A 171 -9.16 -14.31 3.12
C GLU A 171 -7.84 -15.02 3.39
N GLU A 172 -6.81 -14.24 3.74
CA GLU A 172 -5.43 -14.69 3.98
C GLU A 172 -4.65 -13.62 4.77
N ILE A 173 -3.56 -14.00 5.42
CA ILE A 173 -2.53 -13.07 5.91
C ILE A 173 -1.25 -13.39 5.15
N ILE A 174 -0.76 -12.45 4.34
CA ILE A 174 0.48 -12.59 3.56
C ILE A 174 1.58 -11.84 4.29
N LEU A 175 2.54 -12.56 4.85
CA LEU A 175 3.78 -11.97 5.36
C LEU A 175 4.79 -11.86 4.22
N VAL A 176 5.28 -10.66 3.95
CA VAL A 176 6.29 -10.39 2.90
C VAL A 176 7.58 -9.95 3.58
N ASP A 177 8.58 -10.83 3.59
CA ASP A 177 9.92 -10.51 4.07
C ASP A 177 10.68 -9.73 2.99
N ASP A 178 10.88 -8.43 3.22
CA ASP A 178 11.66 -7.54 2.35
C ASP A 178 13.15 -7.66 2.67
N TYR A 179 13.68 -8.87 2.56
CA TYR A 179 15.09 -9.23 2.75
C TYR A 179 15.67 -8.80 4.12
N SER A 180 15.15 -9.38 5.22
CA SER A 180 15.51 -9.04 6.61
C SER A 180 16.95 -9.45 7.03
N ASP A 181 17.92 -8.56 6.84
CA ASP A 181 19.32 -8.71 7.32
C ASP A 181 19.57 -8.10 8.73
N LEU A 182 19.09 -8.77 9.78
CA LEU A 182 19.26 -8.51 11.24
C LEU A 182 19.21 -7.05 11.80
N SER A 183 18.87 -5.99 11.05
CA SER A 183 19.18 -4.59 11.45
C SER A 183 18.43 -3.36 10.80
N LYS A 184 17.30 -2.92 11.42
CA LYS A 184 16.75 -1.52 11.56
C LYS A 184 16.25 -0.73 10.29
N MET A 185 15.15 0.08 10.27
CA MET A 185 14.15 0.58 11.27
C MET A 185 13.03 1.50 10.62
N VAL A 186 12.02 2.01 11.39
CA VAL A 186 11.24 3.32 11.21
C VAL A 186 10.18 3.39 10.02
N THR A 187 8.99 4.08 9.94
CA THR A 187 7.98 4.93 10.72
C THR A 187 6.68 5.18 9.84
N LYS A 188 5.48 5.78 10.17
CA LYS A 188 4.63 6.20 11.36
C LYS A 188 3.18 6.63 10.86
N GLU A 189 2.45 7.53 11.54
CA GLU A 189 0.97 7.80 11.61
C GLU A 189 0.68 9.21 12.27
N PRO A 190 -0.55 9.79 12.55
CA PRO A 190 -1.99 9.45 12.23
C PRO A 190 -3.01 10.62 11.93
N GLY A 191 -4.27 10.27 11.54
CA GLY A 191 -5.55 10.94 11.96
C GLY A 191 -6.14 12.09 11.10
N SER A 192 -7.44 12.49 11.18
CA SER A 192 -8.66 11.88 11.75
C SER A 192 -9.98 12.46 11.10
N HIS A 193 -11.17 12.00 11.52
CA HIS A 193 -12.52 12.18 10.89
C HIS A 193 -12.73 11.47 9.53
N LEU A 194 -13.99 11.15 9.19
CA LEU A 194 -14.35 10.59 7.87
C LEU A 194 -14.50 11.71 6.84
N ARG A 195 -13.36 12.36 6.58
CA ARG A 195 -13.17 13.37 5.54
C ARG A 195 -12.55 12.69 4.33
N GLY A 196 -12.67 13.31 3.15
CA GLY A 196 -11.68 13.06 2.10
C GLY A 196 -10.33 13.55 2.62
N SER A 197 -9.30 12.70 2.63
CA SER A 197 -7.95 13.14 2.99
C SER A 197 -7.15 13.38 1.71
N PRO A 198 -6.49 14.54 1.54
CA PRO A 198 -5.65 14.82 0.38
C PRO A 198 -4.58 13.75 0.15
N ALA A 199 -3.97 13.26 1.24
CA ALA A 199 -3.00 12.17 1.21
C ALA A 199 -3.24 11.15 2.34
N MET A 200 -2.71 9.94 2.16
CA MET A 200 -2.57 8.91 3.20
C MET A 200 -1.19 9.00 3.89
N ALA A 201 -1.07 8.45 5.10
CA ALA A 201 0.22 8.33 5.79
C ALA A 201 1.19 7.38 5.05
N GLY A 202 0.68 6.27 4.50
CA GLY A 202 1.42 5.30 3.70
C GLY A 202 1.23 3.87 4.19
N GLY A 203 1.78 3.53 5.35
CA GLY A 203 1.93 2.14 5.81
C GLY A 203 0.65 1.37 6.14
N ILE A 204 -0.49 2.03 6.36
CA ILE A 204 -1.76 1.38 6.72
C ILE A 204 -2.90 1.96 5.88
N PHE A 205 -3.44 1.16 4.95
CA PHE A 205 -4.62 1.49 4.16
C PHE A 205 -5.32 0.21 3.68
N ALA A 206 -6.51 0.35 3.08
CA ALA A 206 -7.21 -0.75 2.41
C ALA A 206 -7.66 -0.28 1.02
N ILE A 207 -7.49 -1.14 0.01
CA ILE A 207 -7.81 -0.86 -1.39
C ILE A 207 -8.36 -2.12 -2.06
N ASN A 208 -9.24 -1.97 -3.06
CA ASN A 208 -9.70 -3.12 -3.83
C ASN A 208 -8.56 -3.65 -4.73
N ARG A 209 -8.30 -4.97 -4.68
CA ARG A 209 -7.20 -5.67 -5.38
C ARG A 209 -7.20 -5.47 -6.90
N ARG A 210 -8.38 -5.41 -7.53
CA ARG A 210 -8.50 -5.10 -8.97
C ARG A 210 -8.19 -3.64 -9.20
N TYR A 211 -8.90 -2.73 -8.54
CA TYR A 211 -8.69 -1.28 -8.67
C TYR A 211 -7.22 -0.87 -8.49
N PHE A 212 -6.50 -1.39 -7.49
CA PHE A 212 -5.08 -1.12 -7.27
C PHE A 212 -4.19 -1.58 -8.44
N SER A 213 -4.53 -2.70 -9.08
CA SER A 213 -3.85 -3.19 -10.29
C SER A 213 -4.24 -2.36 -11.51
N ASP A 214 -5.53 -2.03 -11.66
CA ASP A 214 -6.08 -1.25 -12.78
C ASP A 214 -5.49 0.18 -12.83
N ILE A 215 -5.24 0.80 -11.67
CA ILE A 215 -4.53 2.10 -11.59
C ILE A 215 -3.00 1.98 -11.69
N GLY A 216 -2.43 0.78 -11.86
CA GLY A 216 -1.00 0.56 -12.13
C GLY A 216 -0.09 0.31 -10.93
N GLN A 217 -0.62 -0.16 -9.79
CA GLN A 217 0.12 -0.56 -8.58
C GLN A 217 1.01 0.60 -8.03
N TYR A 218 2.11 0.35 -7.32
CA TYR A 218 3.09 1.42 -7.03
C TYR A 218 3.97 1.72 -8.25
N ASP A 219 4.61 2.89 -8.28
CA ASP A 219 5.66 3.19 -9.26
C ASP A 219 6.88 2.30 -9.01
N ARG A 220 7.06 1.29 -9.87
CA ARG A 220 8.16 0.32 -9.81
C ARG A 220 9.55 0.94 -9.97
N GLY A 221 9.62 2.22 -10.36
CA GLY A 221 10.87 2.98 -10.38
C GLY A 221 11.18 3.72 -9.09
N MET A 222 10.35 3.66 -8.04
CA MET A 222 10.68 4.19 -6.71
C MET A 222 11.51 3.19 -5.90
N ASP A 223 12.48 3.67 -5.12
CA ASP A 223 13.36 2.85 -4.29
C ASP A 223 13.02 3.00 -2.80
N LEU A 224 13.22 1.94 -2.01
CA LEU A 224 13.17 1.93 -0.54
C LEU A 224 11.91 2.59 0.08
N TRP A 225 11.98 3.87 0.42
CA TRP A 225 10.94 4.57 1.18
C TRP A 225 10.84 6.05 0.81
N GLY A 226 9.61 6.57 0.79
CA GLY A 226 9.29 7.99 0.74
C GLY A 226 8.67 8.40 -0.59
N GLY A 227 7.48 9.03 -0.52
CA GLY A 227 6.78 9.61 -1.66
C GLY A 227 5.77 8.69 -2.33
N GLU A 228 5.85 7.36 -2.11
CA GLU A 228 4.88 6.38 -2.64
C GLU A 228 3.46 6.61 -2.10
N ASN A 229 3.35 7.02 -0.83
CA ASN A 229 2.12 7.44 -0.15
C ASN A 229 1.46 8.66 -0.82
N VAL A 230 2.25 9.68 -1.19
CA VAL A 230 1.75 10.89 -1.86
C VAL A 230 1.45 10.60 -3.33
N GLU A 231 2.29 9.82 -4.03
CA GLU A 231 2.08 9.42 -5.43
C GLU A 231 0.75 8.68 -5.61
N LEU A 232 0.52 7.64 -4.80
CA LEU A 232 -0.72 6.88 -4.83
C LEU A 232 -1.93 7.74 -4.44
N SER A 233 -1.75 8.69 -3.52
CA SER A 233 -2.82 9.62 -3.12
C SER A 233 -3.22 10.58 -4.24
N LEU A 234 -2.25 11.21 -4.89
CA LEU A 234 -2.47 12.10 -6.04
C LEU A 234 -3.12 11.32 -7.18
N ARG A 235 -2.62 10.12 -7.49
CA ARG A 235 -3.18 9.24 -8.52
C ARG A 235 -4.62 8.84 -8.23
N VAL A 236 -4.93 8.38 -7.01
CA VAL A 236 -6.30 8.02 -6.62
C VAL A 236 -7.25 9.21 -6.82
N TRP A 237 -6.91 10.41 -6.35
CA TRP A 237 -7.77 11.58 -6.52
C TRP A 237 -7.88 12.07 -7.96
N MET A 238 -6.76 12.21 -8.67
CA MET A 238 -6.71 12.78 -10.02
C MET A 238 -7.30 11.82 -11.06
N CYS A 239 -7.25 10.51 -10.84
CA CYS A 239 -7.78 9.48 -11.74
C CYS A 239 -9.17 8.98 -11.32
N GLY A 240 -9.95 9.79 -10.59
CA GLY A 240 -11.38 9.56 -10.33
C GLY A 240 -11.75 8.66 -9.15
N GLY A 241 -10.75 8.16 -8.40
CA GLY A 241 -10.94 7.53 -7.10
C GLY A 241 -11.15 8.55 -5.97
N ARG A 242 -11.27 8.04 -4.73
CA ARG A 242 -11.51 8.84 -3.53
C ARG A 242 -10.79 8.21 -2.33
N LEU A 243 -10.13 9.04 -1.52
CA LEU A 243 -9.32 8.60 -0.37
C LEU A 243 -9.98 9.06 0.94
N TYR A 244 -10.29 8.12 1.84
CA TYR A 244 -10.99 8.39 3.09
C TYR A 244 -10.22 7.86 4.31
N VAL A 245 -10.23 8.62 5.41
CA VAL A 245 -9.88 8.11 6.75
C VAL A 245 -11.15 7.53 7.39
N VAL A 246 -11.09 6.38 8.06
CA VAL A 246 -12.27 5.72 8.66
C VAL A 246 -12.15 5.69 10.19
N PRO A 247 -12.71 6.66 10.96
CA PRO A 247 -12.37 6.86 12.38
C PRO A 247 -12.78 5.73 13.34
N CYS A 248 -13.69 4.85 12.90
CA CYS A 248 -14.14 3.69 13.66
C CYS A 248 -13.30 2.43 13.39
N SER A 249 -12.43 2.47 12.37
CA SER A 249 -11.28 1.57 12.26
C SER A 249 -10.08 2.26 12.90
N ARG A 250 -9.33 1.54 13.73
CA ARG A 250 -8.12 2.05 14.38
C ARG A 250 -7.10 0.92 14.49
N VAL A 251 -5.89 1.20 14.02
CA VAL A 251 -4.72 0.32 14.13
C VAL A 251 -3.68 1.07 14.97
N GLY A 252 -2.99 0.36 15.87
CA GLY A 252 -1.93 0.95 16.71
C GLY A 252 -0.55 0.72 16.08
N HIS A 253 0.11 1.78 15.65
CA HIS A 253 1.46 1.71 15.09
C HIS A 253 2.53 2.04 16.15
N ILE A 254 3.59 1.23 16.27
CA ILE A 254 4.70 1.49 17.20
C ILE A 254 5.57 2.65 16.67
N ALA A 255 5.57 3.79 17.35
CA ALA A 255 6.41 4.93 17.00
C ALA A 255 7.88 4.67 17.39
N LYS A 256 8.65 4.12 16.44
CA LYS A 256 10.09 3.87 16.58
C LYS A 256 10.86 5.20 16.76
N GLN A 257 11.86 5.20 17.65
CA GLN A 257 12.77 6.32 17.86
C GLN A 257 13.66 6.54 16.60
N PRO A 258 14.06 7.79 16.31
CA PRO A 258 14.86 8.09 15.13
C PRO A 258 16.33 7.66 15.33
N VAL A 259 16.68 6.48 14.83
CA VAL A 259 18.08 6.18 14.48
C VAL A 259 18.47 7.01 13.25
N GLN A 260 19.77 7.35 13.17
CA GLN A 260 20.34 8.16 12.09
C GLN A 260 19.93 7.62 10.71
N TYR A 261 19.29 8.47 9.90
CA TYR A 261 18.89 8.10 8.54
C TYR A 261 20.12 7.69 7.72
N LYS A 262 20.18 6.42 7.31
CA LYS A 262 21.19 5.91 6.37
C LYS A 262 21.14 6.79 5.10
N GLN A 263 22.30 7.25 4.60
CA GLN A 263 22.36 8.18 3.45
C GLN A 263 21.56 7.71 2.23
N ALA A 264 21.52 6.38 1.99
CA ALA A 264 20.74 5.75 0.94
C ALA A 264 19.22 5.99 1.05
N LEU A 265 18.66 6.10 2.27
CA LEU A 265 17.24 6.42 2.48
C LEU A 265 16.94 7.85 2.06
N LEU A 266 17.81 8.80 2.39
CA LEU A 266 17.64 10.20 1.97
C LEU A 266 17.74 10.34 0.44
N GLN A 267 18.69 9.63 -0.18
CA GLN A 267 18.84 9.57 -1.64
C GLN A 267 17.62 8.95 -2.33
N ALA A 268 17.05 7.88 -1.76
CA ALA A 268 15.82 7.27 -2.24
C ALA A 268 14.61 8.21 -2.11
N MET A 269 14.41 8.83 -0.94
CA MET A 269 13.36 9.82 -0.70
C MET A 269 13.41 10.97 -1.70
N ASP A 270 14.58 11.58 -1.90
CA ASP A 270 14.78 12.70 -2.83
C ASP A 270 14.53 12.24 -4.28
N ARG A 271 15.05 11.07 -4.69
CA ARG A 271 14.84 10.49 -6.03
C ARG A 271 13.35 10.20 -6.31
N ASN A 272 12.66 9.55 -5.38
CA ASN A 272 11.22 9.24 -5.48
C ASN A 272 10.38 10.52 -5.52
N THR A 273 10.73 11.51 -4.70
CA THR A 273 10.08 12.83 -4.70
C THR A 273 10.21 13.48 -6.08
N VAL A 274 11.39 13.45 -6.71
CA VAL A 274 11.58 14.01 -8.06
C VAL A 274 10.77 13.23 -9.11
N ARG A 275 10.68 11.89 -9.03
CA ARG A 275 9.78 11.09 -9.91
C ARG A 275 8.33 11.57 -9.82
N LEU A 276 7.81 11.68 -8.59
CA LEU A 276 6.46 12.18 -8.31
C LEU A 276 6.26 13.60 -8.87
N VAL A 277 7.19 14.50 -8.59
CA VAL A 277 7.15 15.91 -9.01
C VAL A 277 7.06 16.04 -10.54
N HIS A 278 7.81 15.22 -11.28
CA HIS A 278 7.76 15.22 -12.74
C HIS A 278 6.46 14.64 -13.29
N VAL A 279 5.95 13.53 -12.74
CA VAL A 279 4.75 12.84 -13.27
C VAL A 279 3.44 13.52 -12.89
N TRP A 280 3.32 14.07 -11.67
CA TRP A 280 2.03 14.43 -11.08
C TRP A 280 1.78 15.94 -10.85
N LEU A 281 2.81 16.79 -10.77
CA LEU A 281 2.61 18.22 -10.40
C LEU A 281 2.42 19.19 -11.57
N ASP A 282 2.40 18.70 -12.82
CA ASP A 282 2.23 19.51 -14.04
C ASP A 282 3.17 20.73 -14.08
N GLY A 283 2.63 21.95 -14.24
CA GLY A 283 3.41 23.19 -14.20
C GLY A 283 3.84 23.64 -12.79
N HIS A 284 3.24 23.09 -11.72
CA HIS A 284 3.57 23.48 -10.35
C HIS A 284 4.92 22.92 -9.88
N LYS A 285 5.51 21.97 -10.62
CA LYS A 285 6.89 21.50 -10.39
C LYS A 285 7.91 22.63 -10.34
N GLU A 286 7.72 23.72 -11.10
CA GLU A 286 8.64 24.87 -11.05
C GLU A 286 8.52 25.66 -9.74
N GLN A 287 7.36 25.62 -9.06
CA GLN A 287 7.23 26.17 -7.70
C GLN A 287 7.89 25.27 -6.66
N PHE A 288 7.80 23.95 -6.86
CA PHE A 288 8.50 22.96 -6.04
C PHE A 288 10.02 23.14 -6.12
N PHE A 289 10.59 23.17 -7.34
CA PHE A 289 12.04 23.37 -7.54
C PHE A 289 12.56 24.76 -7.16
N ARG A 290 11.70 25.79 -7.01
CA ARG A 290 12.11 27.06 -6.37
C ARG A 290 12.32 26.92 -4.85
N ARG A 291 11.60 26.01 -4.20
CA ARG A 291 11.72 25.73 -2.75
C ARG A 291 12.78 24.66 -2.44
N ARG A 292 12.97 23.70 -3.36
CA ARG A 292 14.02 22.67 -3.33
C ARG A 292 14.84 22.70 -4.63
N PRO A 293 15.73 23.70 -4.82
CA PRO A 293 16.57 23.80 -6.02
C PRO A 293 17.63 22.69 -6.11
N ASP A 294 18.03 22.15 -4.96
CA ASP A 294 18.88 20.98 -4.77
C ASP A 294 18.34 19.73 -5.49
N LEU A 295 17.02 19.59 -5.59
CA LEU A 295 16.37 18.46 -6.24
C LEU A 295 16.34 18.55 -7.77
N LYS A 296 16.61 19.73 -8.36
CA LYS A 296 16.42 19.97 -9.81
C LYS A 296 17.42 19.22 -10.70
N SER A 297 18.56 18.79 -10.14
CA SER A 297 19.63 18.08 -10.85
C SER A 297 19.72 16.57 -10.53
N ILE A 298 18.83 16.04 -9.68
CA ILE A 298 18.87 14.62 -9.28
C ILE A 298 18.37 13.71 -10.40
N ALA A 299 19.11 12.61 -10.65
CA ALA A 299 18.73 11.61 -11.63
C ALA A 299 17.58 10.72 -11.11
N TYR A 300 16.38 10.89 -11.67
CA TYR A 300 15.15 10.20 -11.25
C TYR A 300 14.77 8.99 -12.14
N GLY A 301 15.55 8.70 -13.18
CA GLY A 301 15.33 7.57 -14.09
C GLY A 301 14.15 7.75 -15.05
N ASN A 302 13.78 6.67 -15.76
CA ASN A 302 12.68 6.70 -16.73
C ASN A 302 11.31 6.75 -16.03
N VAL A 303 10.43 7.62 -16.51
CA VAL A 303 9.06 7.86 -16.00
C VAL A 303 7.99 7.77 -17.10
N THR A 304 8.35 7.42 -18.34
CA THR A 304 7.43 7.40 -19.50
C THR A 304 6.22 6.50 -19.26
N GLU A 305 6.42 5.29 -18.75
CA GLU A 305 5.34 4.35 -18.35
C GLU A 305 4.30 5.03 -17.43
N ARG A 306 4.76 5.83 -16.47
CA ARG A 306 3.88 6.51 -15.49
C ARG A 306 3.12 7.68 -16.11
N PHE A 307 3.70 8.39 -17.08
CA PHE A 307 2.97 9.36 -17.90
C PHE A 307 1.95 8.68 -18.82
N GLU A 308 2.28 7.54 -19.43
CA GLU A 308 1.36 6.80 -20.30
C GLU A 308 0.18 6.23 -19.54
N LEU A 309 0.43 5.66 -18.35
CA LEU A 309 -0.59 5.24 -17.39
C LEU A 309 -1.52 6.41 -17.01
N ARG A 310 -0.97 7.56 -16.62
CA ARG A 310 -1.76 8.76 -16.28
C ARG A 310 -2.62 9.25 -17.47
N ARG A 311 -2.12 9.11 -18.70
CA ARG A 311 -2.87 9.42 -19.94
C ARG A 311 -3.98 8.38 -20.21
N GLN A 312 -3.69 7.09 -20.08
CA GLN A 312 -4.64 5.99 -20.29
C GLN A 312 -5.83 6.05 -19.31
N LEU A 313 -5.55 6.37 -18.04
CA LEU A 313 -6.55 6.56 -16.99
C LEU A 313 -7.35 7.88 -17.11
N GLY A 314 -7.05 8.74 -18.09
CA GLY A 314 -7.77 10.00 -18.32
C GLY A 314 -7.69 11.00 -17.15
N CYS A 315 -6.61 10.97 -16.37
CA CYS A 315 -6.53 11.69 -15.10
C CYS A 315 -6.56 13.22 -15.26
N ARG A 316 -7.08 13.90 -14.24
CA ARG A 316 -7.15 15.36 -14.12
C ARG A 316 -5.76 16.00 -13.97
N SER A 317 -5.72 17.33 -14.07
CA SER A 317 -4.54 18.14 -13.79
C SER A 317 -4.33 18.34 -12.29
N PHE A 318 -3.10 18.66 -11.89
CA PHE A 318 -2.78 19.02 -10.50
C PHE A 318 -3.49 20.31 -10.07
N GLN A 319 -3.71 21.24 -10.99
CA GLN A 319 -4.52 22.44 -10.73
C GLN A 319 -5.95 22.08 -10.30
N TRP A 320 -6.59 21.08 -10.94
CA TRP A 320 -7.89 20.58 -10.51
C TRP A 320 -7.84 19.94 -9.12
N TYR A 321 -6.76 19.22 -8.79
CA TYR A 321 -6.56 18.64 -7.46
C TYR A 321 -6.43 19.73 -6.39
N LEU A 322 -5.66 20.80 -6.64
CA LEU A 322 -5.63 21.97 -5.76
C LEU A 322 -7.02 22.61 -5.63
N ASP A 323 -7.67 22.97 -6.74
CA ASP A 323 -8.94 23.69 -6.70
C ASP A 323 -10.14 22.88 -6.14
N THR A 324 -10.04 21.55 -6.04
CA THR A 324 -11.16 20.66 -5.69
C THR A 324 -10.91 19.77 -4.47
N VAL A 325 -9.67 19.30 -4.24
CA VAL A 325 -9.33 18.29 -3.23
C VAL A 325 -8.56 18.87 -2.05
N TYR A 326 -7.59 19.76 -2.32
CA TYR A 326 -6.81 20.40 -1.26
C TYR A 326 -6.56 21.90 -1.53
N PRO A 327 -7.62 22.73 -1.57
CA PRO A 327 -7.49 24.15 -1.89
C PRO A 327 -6.73 24.94 -0.81
N GLU A 328 -6.72 24.48 0.43
CA GLU A 328 -5.94 25.08 1.52
C GLU A 328 -4.41 25.00 1.32
N LEU A 329 -3.93 24.17 0.38
CA LEU A 329 -2.51 24.06 0.03
C LEU A 329 -2.03 25.20 -0.89
N ASP A 330 -2.93 25.90 -1.59
CA ASP A 330 -2.59 27.05 -2.42
C ASP A 330 -2.53 28.34 -1.57
N PRO A 331 -1.36 29.00 -1.44
CA PRO A 331 -1.24 30.23 -0.65
C PRO A 331 -2.14 31.38 -1.14
N TYR A 332 -2.57 31.36 -2.42
CA TYR A 332 -3.46 32.36 -3.00
C TYR A 332 -4.96 31.97 -2.91
N PHE A 333 -5.30 30.83 -2.30
CA PHE A 333 -6.70 30.39 -2.20
C PHE A 333 -7.61 31.42 -1.53
N ALA A 334 -7.12 32.08 -0.48
CA ALA A 334 -7.87 33.12 0.23
C ALA A 334 -8.17 34.35 -0.65
N GLU A 335 -7.40 34.60 -1.71
CA GLU A 335 -7.58 35.71 -2.65
C GLU A 335 -8.49 35.30 -3.79
N ARG A 336 -8.21 34.17 -4.46
CA ARG A 336 -9.07 33.60 -5.52
C ARG A 336 -10.50 33.32 -5.02
N LYS A 337 -10.68 33.02 -3.72
CA LYS A 337 -11.98 32.85 -3.04
C LYS A 337 -12.71 34.16 -2.72
N LYS A 338 -12.00 35.30 -2.66
CA LYS A 338 -12.60 36.65 -2.59
C LYS A 338 -13.02 37.14 -3.98
N GLU A 339 -12.22 36.86 -5.00
CA GLU A 339 -12.50 37.24 -6.40
C GLU A 339 -13.76 36.56 -6.93
N ARG A 340 -13.85 35.22 -6.82
CA ARG A 340 -15.04 34.44 -7.22
C ARG A 340 -16.29 34.69 -6.35
N LYS A 341 -16.20 35.59 -5.37
CA LYS A 341 -17.28 36.14 -4.54
C LYS A 341 -17.65 37.60 -4.88
N LYS A 342 -16.92 38.25 -5.79
CA LYS A 342 -17.29 39.53 -6.42
C LYS A 342 -17.94 39.32 -7.80
N GLU A 343 -17.71 38.17 -8.42
CA GLU A 343 -18.29 37.75 -9.70
C GLU A 343 -19.67 37.04 -9.55
N ARG A 344 -20.28 37.12 -8.36
CA ARG A 344 -21.54 36.46 -7.96
C ARG A 344 -22.33 37.33 -7.00
#